data_AF-G1SJ29-F1
#
_entry.id   AF-G1SJ29-F1
#
_cell.length_a   1.000
_cell.length_b   1.000
_cell.length_c   1.000
_cell.angle_alpha   90.00
_cell.angle_beta   90.00
_cell.angle_gamma   90.00
#
_symmetry.space_group_name_H-M   'P 1'
#
loop_
_entity.id
_entity.type
_entity.pdbx_description
1 polymer ?
#
loop_
_entity_poly.entity_id
_entity_poly.type
_entity_poly.pdbx_seq_one_letter_code
_entity_poly.pdbx_strand_id
1 'polypeptide(L)'
;MSTSISPAAMLLRRLRRLSWGSTAVQLFILTVVTFGLLAPLACHRLLHSYFYLRHWHLNQMSQEFLQQSLKEGEAALHYFEELPSANGSVPIVWQATPRPWLVITIITVDRQPGFHYVLQVVSQFHRLLQQCGPQCEGHQLFLCNVERSVNHFDAKLLSKPVTMAHRFPALTPEQKKELSDIAQRIVANGKGILAADESVGTMGNRLQRIKVENTEENRRQFREILFTVDNSINQSIGGVILFHETLYQKDSQGKLFRNILKEKGIVVGIKLDQGGAPLAGTNKETTIQGLDGLSERCAQYKKDGVDFGKWRAVLRIADQCPSSLAIQENANTLARYASICQQNGLVPIVEPEVIPDGDHDLEHCQYVTEKVLAAVYKALNDHHVYLEGTLLKPNMVTAGHACTKKYTPEQVAMATVTALHRTVPAAVPGICFLSGGMSEEDATLNLNAINLCPLPKPWKLSFSYGRALQASALAAWGGKAENKKATQEAFMKRAVVNCQAAKGQYVHTGSSGAASTQSLFTASYTYIYTNIKNLMKFHTIGRSLCLCFVTLPFKSLNTYF
;
A
#
# COMPACT_ATOMS: atom_id res chain seq x y z
N MET A 1 -30.92 66.00 -21.98
CA MET A 1 -31.32 64.71 -22.59
C MET A 1 -30.11 64.10 -23.28
N SER A 2 -29.52 63.09 -22.65
CA SER A 2 -28.48 62.23 -23.21
C SER A 2 -29.09 61.27 -24.23
N THR A 3 -28.52 61.19 -25.43
CA THR A 3 -28.76 60.08 -26.37
C THR A 3 -27.44 59.35 -26.60
N SER A 4 -27.40 58.09 -26.18
CA SER A 4 -26.27 57.19 -26.36
C SER A 4 -26.24 56.71 -27.82
N ILE A 5 -25.09 56.86 -28.47
CA ILE A 5 -24.84 56.27 -29.80
C ILE A 5 -24.23 54.89 -29.57
N SER A 6 -24.85 53.85 -30.14
CA SER A 6 -24.40 52.46 -30.02
C SER A 6 -22.99 52.24 -30.62
N PRO A 7 -22.12 51.43 -29.97
CA PRO A 7 -20.76 51.16 -30.42
C PRO A 7 -20.68 50.51 -31.82
N ALA A 8 -21.75 49.83 -32.27
CA ALA A 8 -21.82 49.25 -33.62
C ALA A 8 -21.87 50.33 -34.72
N ALA A 9 -22.55 51.45 -34.48
CA ALA A 9 -22.64 52.56 -35.43
C ALA A 9 -21.31 53.34 -35.55
N MET A 10 -20.50 53.33 -34.48
CA MET A 10 -19.19 53.98 -34.45
C MET A 10 -18.12 53.17 -35.20
N LEU A 11 -18.22 51.84 -35.16
CA LEU A 11 -17.33 50.93 -35.92
C LEU A 11 -17.61 50.98 -37.43
N LEU A 12 -18.89 50.99 -37.83
CA LEU A 12 -19.31 51.09 -39.24
C LEU A 12 -18.93 52.44 -39.87
N ARG A 13 -18.92 53.54 -39.09
CA ARG A 13 -18.42 54.85 -39.55
C ARG A 13 -16.90 54.91 -39.71
N ARG A 14 -16.13 54.12 -38.95
CA ARG A 14 -14.67 53.99 -39.16
C ARG A 14 -14.33 53.15 -40.38
N LEU A 15 -15.09 52.09 -40.65
CA LEU A 15 -14.88 51.23 -41.83
C LEU A 15 -15.20 51.93 -43.16
N ARG A 16 -16.15 52.89 -43.18
CA ARG A 16 -16.44 53.72 -44.37
C ARG A 16 -15.37 54.78 -44.71
N ARG A 17 -14.34 54.97 -43.87
CA ARG A 17 -13.21 55.88 -44.14
C ARG A 17 -11.90 55.15 -44.46
N LEU A 18 -11.93 53.84 -44.71
CA LEU A 18 -10.78 53.21 -45.35
C LEU A 18 -10.88 53.45 -46.86
N SER A 19 -10.13 54.47 -47.31
CA SER A 19 -9.87 54.67 -48.73
C SER A 19 -9.18 53.41 -49.26
N TRP A 20 -9.70 52.86 -50.36
CA TRP A 20 -9.09 51.75 -51.09
C TRP A 20 -7.69 52.08 -51.63
N GLY A 21 -7.26 53.35 -51.53
CA GLY A 21 -5.91 53.82 -51.83
C GLY A 21 -4.99 53.91 -50.62
N SER A 22 -5.41 53.49 -49.42
CA SER A 22 -4.52 53.41 -48.27
C SER A 22 -3.50 52.28 -48.46
N THR A 23 -2.22 52.63 -48.37
CA THR A 23 -1.09 51.68 -48.45
C THR A 23 -1.23 50.53 -47.46
N ALA A 24 -1.84 50.75 -46.29
CA ALA A 24 -2.08 49.68 -45.32
C ALA A 24 -3.13 48.66 -45.80
N VAL A 25 -4.18 49.12 -46.49
CA VAL A 25 -5.22 48.25 -47.05
C VAL A 25 -4.69 47.49 -48.26
N GLN A 26 -3.92 48.16 -49.12
CA GLN A 26 -3.29 47.54 -50.28
C GLN A 26 -2.23 46.51 -49.85
N LEU A 27 -1.40 46.82 -48.84
CA LEU A 27 -0.46 45.87 -48.28
C LEU A 27 -1.18 44.67 -47.66
N PHE A 28 -2.29 44.90 -46.93
CA PHE A 28 -3.10 43.82 -46.37
C PHE A 28 -3.70 42.92 -47.46
N ILE A 29 -4.33 43.50 -48.49
CA ILE A 29 -4.91 42.75 -49.62
C ILE A 29 -3.81 42.00 -50.37
N LEU A 30 -2.67 42.64 -50.67
CA LEU A 30 -1.54 42.02 -51.34
C LEU A 30 -0.99 40.85 -50.51
N THR A 31 -0.87 41.01 -49.20
CA THR A 31 -0.42 39.94 -48.30
C THR A 31 -1.41 38.77 -48.29
N VAL A 32 -2.71 39.05 -48.19
CA VAL A 32 -3.76 38.01 -48.19
C VAL A 32 -3.82 37.27 -49.54
N VAL A 33 -3.74 37.97 -50.67
CA VAL A 33 -3.76 37.34 -52.00
C VAL A 33 -2.47 36.57 -52.25
N THR A 34 -1.32 37.11 -51.87
CA THR A 34 -0.02 36.47 -52.12
C THR A 34 0.16 35.22 -51.26
N PHE A 35 -0.08 35.31 -49.94
CA PHE A 35 0.14 34.19 -49.02
C PHE A 35 -1.08 33.29 -48.84
N GLY A 36 -2.30 33.78 -49.12
CA GLY A 36 -3.55 33.02 -48.98
C GLY A 36 -4.03 32.34 -50.26
N LEU A 37 -3.66 32.83 -51.45
CA LEU A 37 -4.12 32.28 -52.73
C LEU A 37 -2.97 31.88 -53.66
N LEU A 38 -2.04 32.79 -53.97
CA LEU A 38 -1.00 32.55 -54.97
C LEU A 38 0.09 31.58 -54.49
N ALA A 39 0.63 31.78 -53.28
CA ALA A 39 1.67 30.91 -52.73
C ALA A 39 1.19 29.47 -52.51
N PRO A 40 -0.02 29.19 -51.98
CA PRO A 40 -0.55 27.83 -51.89
C PRO A 40 -0.73 27.14 -53.24
N LEU A 41 -1.19 27.86 -54.28
CA LEU A 41 -1.39 27.31 -55.62
C LEU A 41 -0.06 27.07 -56.36
N ALA A 42 0.89 28.00 -56.28
CA ALA A 42 2.18 27.89 -56.94
C ALA A 42 3.10 26.86 -56.28
N CYS A 43 3.05 26.75 -54.95
CA CYS A 43 3.93 25.87 -54.17
C CYS A 43 3.32 24.50 -53.87
N HIS A 44 2.13 24.14 -54.37
CA HIS A 44 1.41 22.91 -53.98
C HIS A 44 2.22 21.61 -54.16
N ARG A 45 3.20 21.57 -55.08
CA ARG A 45 4.07 20.39 -55.33
C ARG A 45 5.42 20.40 -54.60
N LEU A 46 5.71 21.41 -53.77
CA LEU A 46 6.96 21.49 -53.01
C LEU A 46 6.84 20.73 -51.67
N LEU A 47 7.93 20.13 -51.19
CA LEU A 47 7.99 19.22 -50.03
C LEU A 47 7.44 19.80 -48.69
N HIS A 48 7.26 21.12 -48.61
CA HIS A 48 6.76 21.84 -47.42
C HIS A 48 5.45 22.62 -47.64
N SER A 49 4.75 22.35 -48.75
CA SER A 49 3.44 22.95 -49.06
C SER A 49 2.34 22.56 -48.07
N TYR A 50 2.56 21.48 -47.32
CA TYR A 50 1.63 20.93 -46.33
C TYR A 50 1.27 21.90 -45.19
N PHE A 51 2.05 22.95 -44.94
CA PHE A 51 1.76 23.93 -43.88
C PHE A 51 0.53 24.80 -44.16
N TYR A 52 0.18 25.04 -45.43
CA TYR A 52 -0.96 25.88 -45.81
C TYR A 52 -2.30 25.13 -45.79
N LEU A 53 -2.27 23.82 -45.99
CA LEU A 53 -3.45 22.93 -46.03
C LEU A 53 -3.42 21.86 -44.93
N ARG A 54 -2.57 22.05 -43.91
CA ARG A 54 -2.23 21.06 -42.88
C ARG A 54 -3.46 20.43 -42.24
N HIS A 55 -4.47 21.24 -41.92
CA HIS A 55 -5.69 20.76 -41.28
C HIS A 55 -6.56 19.90 -42.21
N TRP A 56 -6.60 20.21 -43.51
CA TRP A 56 -7.42 19.48 -44.48
C TRP A 56 -6.75 18.16 -44.87
N HIS A 57 -5.44 18.20 -45.15
CA HIS A 57 -4.71 17.03 -45.60
C HIS A 57 -4.44 16.02 -44.47
N LEU A 58 -4.13 16.49 -43.25
CA LEU A 58 -4.00 15.59 -42.09
C LEU A 58 -5.32 14.95 -41.71
N ASN A 59 -6.45 15.66 -41.79
CA ASN A 59 -7.76 15.07 -41.50
C ASN A 59 -8.12 13.98 -42.51
N GLN A 60 -7.87 14.21 -43.80
CA GLN A 60 -8.14 13.21 -44.84
C GLN A 60 -7.20 12.00 -44.73
N MET A 61 -5.88 12.19 -44.61
CA MET A 61 -4.96 11.07 -44.41
C MET A 61 -5.22 10.31 -43.10
N SER A 62 -5.66 11.00 -42.04
CA SER A 62 -6.06 10.36 -40.79
C SER A 62 -7.33 9.55 -40.96
N GLN A 63 -8.32 10.03 -41.73
CA GLN A 63 -9.54 9.28 -42.00
C GLN A 63 -9.29 8.06 -42.91
N GLU A 64 -8.49 8.22 -43.96
CA GLU A 64 -8.09 7.11 -44.84
C GLU A 64 -7.29 6.05 -44.06
N PHE A 65 -6.34 6.48 -43.20
CA PHE A 65 -5.60 5.57 -42.33
C PHE A 65 -6.51 4.83 -41.34
N LEU A 66 -7.48 5.53 -40.74
CA LEU A 66 -8.44 4.90 -39.82
C LEU A 66 -9.35 3.90 -40.56
N GLN A 67 -9.84 4.23 -41.76
CA GLN A 67 -10.62 3.31 -42.58
C GLN A 67 -9.82 2.08 -42.97
N GLN A 68 -8.56 2.26 -43.39
CA GLN A 68 -7.66 1.17 -43.72
C GLN A 68 -7.38 0.29 -42.50
N SER A 69 -7.09 0.89 -41.34
CA SER A 69 -6.84 0.16 -40.10
C SER A 69 -8.08 -0.60 -39.61
N LEU A 70 -9.28 -0.06 -39.81
CA LEU A 70 -10.53 -0.74 -39.48
C LEU A 70 -10.73 -1.96 -40.37
N LYS A 71 -10.50 -1.82 -41.69
CA LYS A 71 -10.56 -2.94 -42.64
C LYS A 71 -9.53 -4.03 -42.34
N GLU A 72 -8.30 -3.64 -41.97
CA GLU A 72 -7.26 -4.57 -41.52
C GLU A 72 -7.64 -5.27 -40.22
N GLY A 73 -8.31 -4.56 -39.30
CA GLY A 73 -8.85 -5.10 -38.07
C GLY A 73 -9.92 -6.16 -38.30
N GLU A 74 -10.90 -5.87 -39.16
CA GLU A 74 -11.95 -6.83 -39.57
C GLU A 74 -11.34 -8.05 -40.27
N ALA A 75 -10.38 -7.85 -41.17
CA ALA A 75 -9.69 -8.95 -41.84
C ALA A 75 -8.90 -9.84 -40.85
N ALA A 76 -8.27 -9.23 -39.84
CA ALA A 76 -7.58 -9.97 -38.79
C ALA A 76 -8.56 -10.71 -37.87
N LEU A 77 -9.73 -10.14 -37.57
CA LEU A 77 -10.79 -10.81 -36.83
C LEU A 77 -11.27 -12.06 -37.56
N HIS A 78 -11.68 -11.92 -38.83
CA HIS A 78 -12.08 -13.04 -39.68
C HIS A 78 -10.99 -14.11 -39.73
N TYR A 79 -9.73 -13.70 -39.89
CA TYR A 79 -8.58 -14.61 -39.90
C TYR A 79 -8.53 -15.51 -38.65
N PHE A 80 -8.79 -14.98 -37.45
CA PHE A 80 -8.78 -15.77 -36.21
C PHE A 80 -10.09 -16.51 -35.93
N GLU A 81 -11.23 -16.03 -36.43
CA GLU A 81 -12.53 -16.72 -36.33
C GLU A 81 -12.61 -17.93 -37.26
N GLU A 82 -12.04 -17.84 -38.45
CA GLU A 82 -12.02 -18.92 -39.47
C GLU A 82 -10.93 -19.97 -39.23
N LEU A 83 -9.96 -19.68 -38.36
CA LEU A 83 -8.92 -20.63 -37.96
C LEU A 83 -9.61 -21.83 -37.29
N PRO A 84 -9.57 -23.03 -37.89
CA PRO A 84 -10.46 -24.11 -37.49
C PRO A 84 -10.24 -24.53 -36.05
N SER A 85 -11.33 -24.63 -35.29
CA SER A 85 -11.42 -25.42 -34.07
C SER A 85 -11.36 -26.91 -34.44
N ALA A 86 -10.25 -27.36 -35.01
CA ALA A 86 -10.10 -28.74 -35.47
C ALA A 86 -9.94 -29.68 -34.26
N ASN A 87 -11.01 -30.39 -33.92
CA ASN A 87 -11.03 -31.67 -33.19
C ASN A 87 -9.97 -31.87 -32.10
N GLY A 88 -10.11 -31.24 -30.93
CA GLY A 88 -9.44 -31.67 -29.69
C GLY A 88 -7.89 -31.72 -29.69
N SER A 89 -7.25 -31.36 -30.80
CA SER A 89 -5.81 -31.29 -30.97
C SER A 89 -5.49 -29.87 -31.44
N VAL A 90 -4.80 -29.12 -30.58
CA VAL A 90 -4.29 -27.78 -30.85
C VAL A 90 -3.63 -27.75 -32.24
N PRO A 91 -3.90 -26.74 -33.10
CA PRO A 91 -3.23 -26.63 -34.39
C PRO A 91 -1.71 -26.70 -34.19
N ILE A 92 -1.07 -27.58 -34.97
CA ILE A 92 0.31 -28.07 -34.82
C ILE A 92 1.39 -26.95 -34.86
N VAL A 93 1.03 -25.69 -35.12
CA VAL A 93 1.98 -24.59 -35.41
C VAL A 93 2.45 -23.81 -34.17
N TRP A 94 1.79 -23.94 -33.00
CA TRP A 94 2.10 -23.13 -31.81
C TRP A 94 2.44 -23.94 -30.56
N GLN A 95 2.94 -25.16 -30.71
CA GLN A 95 3.45 -25.92 -29.56
C GLN A 95 4.74 -25.28 -29.04
N ALA A 96 4.84 -25.15 -27.72
CA ALA A 96 6.04 -24.65 -27.07
C ALA A 96 7.26 -25.48 -27.50
N THR A 97 8.16 -24.87 -28.28
CA THR A 97 9.43 -25.51 -28.63
C THR A 97 10.23 -25.70 -27.34
N PRO A 98 10.79 -26.89 -27.04
CA PRO A 98 11.49 -27.14 -25.78
C PRO A 98 12.68 -26.20 -25.52
N ARG A 99 13.22 -25.58 -26.59
CA ARG A 99 14.29 -24.58 -26.57
C ARG A 99 14.08 -23.56 -27.69
N PRO A 100 13.25 -22.52 -27.50
CA PRO A 100 13.11 -21.48 -28.50
C PRO A 100 14.42 -20.69 -28.62
N TRP A 101 14.86 -20.43 -29.85
CA TRP A 101 15.94 -19.47 -30.11
C TRP A 101 15.41 -18.04 -30.23
N LEU A 102 14.11 -17.88 -30.53
CA LEU A 102 13.42 -16.60 -30.64
C LEU A 102 12.17 -16.58 -29.74
N VAL A 103 12.14 -15.65 -28.78
CA VAL A 103 10.94 -15.40 -27.97
C VAL A 103 10.33 -14.05 -28.36
N ILE A 104 9.10 -14.07 -28.82
CA ILE A 104 8.34 -12.88 -29.21
C ILE A 104 7.28 -12.65 -28.15
N THR A 105 7.38 -11.55 -27.41
CA THR A 105 6.37 -11.16 -26.42
C THR A 105 5.58 -9.98 -26.94
N ILE A 106 4.29 -10.18 -27.18
CA ILE A 106 3.35 -9.11 -27.54
C ILE A 106 2.70 -8.61 -26.26
N ILE A 107 2.98 -7.36 -25.90
CA ILE A 107 2.37 -6.69 -24.74
C ILE A 107 1.15 -5.91 -25.22
N THR A 108 -0.01 -6.16 -24.64
CA THR A 108 -1.27 -5.52 -25.05
C THR A 108 -2.07 -4.91 -23.91
N VAL A 109 -2.78 -3.83 -24.22
CA VAL A 109 -3.82 -3.16 -23.44
C VAL A 109 -5.10 -3.11 -24.27
N ASP A 110 -6.25 -3.05 -23.61
CA ASP A 110 -7.53 -2.85 -24.27
C ASP A 110 -7.56 -1.47 -24.94
N ARG A 111 -7.90 -1.43 -26.23
CA ARG A 111 -7.91 -0.22 -27.05
C ARG A 111 -9.33 0.04 -27.57
N GLN A 112 -9.49 1.11 -28.33
CA GLN A 112 -10.77 1.43 -28.98
C GLN A 112 -11.37 0.19 -29.68
N PRO A 113 -12.61 -0.20 -29.33
CA PRO A 113 -13.29 -1.32 -29.96
C PRO A 113 -13.38 -1.14 -31.48
N GLY A 114 -13.19 -2.22 -32.25
CA GLY A 114 -13.38 -2.25 -33.70
C GLY A 114 -12.10 -2.21 -34.55
N PHE A 115 -10.98 -1.69 -34.03
CA PHE A 115 -9.71 -1.72 -34.78
C PHE A 115 -8.95 -3.03 -34.62
N HIS A 116 -9.21 -3.83 -33.59
CA HIS A 116 -8.58 -5.14 -33.40
C HIS A 116 -7.04 -5.14 -33.52
N TYR A 117 -6.36 -4.09 -33.03
CA TYR A 117 -4.91 -3.90 -33.22
C TYR A 117 -4.06 -5.11 -32.83
N VAL A 118 -4.46 -5.82 -31.77
CA VAL A 118 -3.74 -7.00 -31.29
C VAL A 118 -3.87 -8.14 -32.28
N LEU A 119 -5.06 -8.35 -32.84
CA LEU A 119 -5.29 -9.33 -33.88
C LEU A 119 -4.45 -8.99 -35.12
N GLN A 120 -4.42 -7.72 -35.53
CA GLN A 120 -3.58 -7.28 -36.66
C GLN A 120 -2.11 -7.66 -36.43
N VAL A 121 -1.54 -7.29 -35.29
CA VAL A 121 -0.14 -7.58 -34.94
C VAL A 121 0.13 -9.09 -34.92
N VAL A 122 -0.70 -9.87 -34.23
CA VAL A 122 -0.51 -11.32 -34.14
C VAL A 122 -0.65 -11.99 -35.50
N SER A 123 -1.62 -11.56 -36.32
CA SER A 123 -1.82 -12.11 -37.67
C SER A 123 -0.63 -11.81 -38.58
N GLN A 124 -0.04 -10.62 -38.45
CA GLN A 124 1.14 -10.22 -39.21
C GLN A 124 2.37 -11.03 -38.79
N PHE A 125 2.63 -11.17 -37.49
CA PHE A 125 3.71 -12.03 -37.00
C PHE A 125 3.54 -13.46 -37.47
N HIS A 126 2.33 -14.01 -37.39
CA HIS A 126 2.07 -15.35 -37.87
C HIS A 126 2.36 -15.52 -39.36
N ARG A 127 1.92 -14.58 -40.21
CA ARG A 127 2.22 -14.62 -41.66
C ARG A 127 3.72 -14.50 -41.94
N LEU A 128 4.44 -13.63 -41.24
CA LEU A 128 5.88 -13.45 -41.40
C LEU A 128 6.67 -14.70 -40.98
N LEU A 129 6.27 -15.33 -39.87
CA LEU A 129 6.91 -16.55 -39.37
C LEU A 129 6.67 -17.73 -40.32
N GLN A 130 5.48 -17.83 -40.93
CA GLN A 130 5.21 -18.80 -41.99
C GLN A 130 6.07 -18.58 -43.25
N GLN A 131 6.29 -17.32 -43.64
CA GLN A 131 7.11 -16.97 -44.80
C GLN A 131 8.61 -17.21 -44.59
N CYS A 132 9.09 -17.12 -43.35
CA CYS A 132 10.50 -17.34 -42.98
C CYS A 132 10.97 -18.80 -43.15
N GLY A 133 10.04 -19.77 -43.14
CA GLY A 133 10.36 -21.18 -43.35
C GLY A 133 11.16 -21.83 -42.19
N PRO A 134 11.97 -22.88 -42.46
CA PRO A 134 12.58 -23.73 -41.43
C PRO A 134 13.51 -23.00 -40.44
N GLN A 135 14.09 -21.86 -40.85
CA GLN A 135 14.97 -21.06 -39.99
C GLN A 135 14.22 -20.47 -38.79
N CYS A 136 12.91 -20.24 -38.93
CA CYS A 136 12.05 -19.72 -37.88
C CYS A 136 11.32 -20.81 -37.08
N GLU A 137 11.61 -22.10 -37.22
CA GLU A 137 10.88 -23.17 -36.50
C GLU A 137 11.05 -23.12 -34.97
N GLY A 138 12.16 -22.59 -34.46
CA GLY A 138 12.44 -22.47 -33.03
C GLY A 138 11.95 -21.17 -32.38
N HIS A 139 10.73 -20.72 -32.67
CA HIS A 139 10.16 -19.51 -32.08
C HIS A 139 9.07 -19.81 -31.04
N GLN A 140 8.89 -18.92 -30.08
CA GLN A 140 7.74 -18.94 -29.16
C GLN A 140 7.08 -17.57 -29.09
N LEU A 141 5.78 -17.53 -29.36
CA LEU A 141 4.96 -16.32 -29.28
C LEU A 141 4.16 -16.31 -27.97
N PHE A 142 4.32 -15.24 -27.19
CA PHE A 142 3.57 -14.99 -25.97
C PHE A 142 2.70 -13.74 -26.11
N LEU A 143 1.48 -13.81 -25.58
CA LEU A 143 0.63 -12.65 -25.39
C LEU A 143 0.61 -12.28 -23.90
N CYS A 144 1.09 -11.08 -23.59
CA CYS A 144 1.04 -10.49 -22.26
C CYS A 144 -0.04 -9.40 -22.25
N ASN A 145 -1.26 -9.77 -21.87
CA ASN A 145 -2.31 -8.80 -21.62
C ASN A 145 -2.04 -8.10 -20.28
N VAL A 146 -1.64 -6.82 -20.34
CA VAL A 146 -1.36 -6.03 -19.14
C VAL A 146 -2.63 -5.40 -18.56
N GLU A 147 -3.73 -5.42 -19.32
CA GLU A 147 -5.05 -4.99 -18.87
C GLU A 147 -5.58 -5.91 -17.75
N ARG A 148 -6.18 -5.32 -16.71
CA ARG A 148 -6.82 -6.07 -15.61
C ARG A 148 -8.28 -6.43 -15.88
N SER A 149 -8.86 -5.89 -16.97
CA SER A 149 -10.28 -6.07 -17.29
C SER A 149 -10.51 -7.43 -17.97
N VAL A 150 -11.63 -8.08 -17.64
CA VAL A 150 -12.05 -9.36 -18.27
C VAL A 150 -12.62 -9.13 -19.68
N ASN A 151 -12.65 -7.87 -20.15
CA ASN A 151 -13.39 -7.44 -21.34
C ASN A 151 -12.52 -7.28 -22.59
N HIS A 152 -11.20 -7.50 -22.50
CA HIS A 152 -10.31 -7.43 -23.67
C HIS A 152 -10.62 -8.59 -24.65
N PHE A 153 -11.54 -8.33 -25.59
CA PHE A 153 -12.08 -9.32 -26.51
C PHE A 153 -10.97 -9.99 -27.36
N ASP A 154 -10.08 -9.21 -27.97
CA ASP A 154 -9.00 -9.75 -28.82
C ASP A 154 -8.07 -10.68 -28.04
N ALA A 155 -7.67 -10.29 -26.82
CA ALA A 155 -6.83 -11.13 -25.97
C ALA A 155 -7.53 -12.43 -25.59
N LYS A 156 -8.86 -12.38 -25.35
CA LYS A 156 -9.67 -13.58 -25.10
C LYS A 156 -9.75 -14.48 -26.34
N LEU A 157 -9.94 -13.92 -27.53
CA LEU A 157 -9.94 -14.68 -28.79
C LEU A 157 -8.58 -15.35 -29.03
N LEU A 158 -7.49 -14.60 -28.82
CA LEU A 158 -6.11 -15.06 -28.99
C LEU A 158 -5.62 -16.03 -27.90
N SER A 159 -6.29 -16.09 -26.75
CA SER A 159 -5.95 -17.02 -25.67
C SER A 159 -6.08 -18.50 -26.04
N LYS A 160 -6.82 -18.78 -27.12
CA LYS A 160 -6.93 -20.14 -27.68
C LYS A 160 -5.70 -20.51 -28.53
N PRO A 161 -5.31 -19.71 -29.55
CA PRO A 161 -4.17 -20.05 -30.41
C PRO A 161 -2.79 -19.64 -29.87
N VAL A 162 -2.70 -18.67 -28.96
CA VAL A 162 -1.42 -18.11 -28.48
C VAL A 162 -1.29 -18.30 -26.97
N THR A 163 -0.09 -18.70 -26.52
CA THR A 163 0.18 -18.84 -25.09
C THR A 163 0.06 -17.47 -24.40
N MET A 164 -0.90 -17.35 -23.49
CA MET A 164 -1.10 -16.13 -22.70
C MET A 164 -0.37 -16.19 -21.37
N ALA A 165 0.32 -15.10 -21.03
CA ALA A 165 0.77 -14.90 -19.66
C ALA A 165 -0.45 -14.58 -18.78
N HIS A 166 -0.91 -15.57 -18.02
CA HIS A 166 -2.00 -15.38 -17.06
C HIS A 166 -1.50 -14.64 -15.82
N ARG A 167 -2.18 -13.55 -15.46
CA ARG A 167 -2.10 -12.98 -14.11
C ARG A 167 -3.21 -13.61 -13.29
N PHE A 168 -2.86 -14.23 -12.17
CA PHE A 168 -3.82 -14.73 -11.19
C PHE A 168 -4.09 -13.59 -10.19
N PRO A 169 -5.21 -12.84 -10.33
CA PRO A 169 -5.46 -11.73 -9.43
C PRO A 169 -5.70 -12.26 -8.02
N ALA A 170 -4.89 -11.83 -7.06
CA ALA A 170 -5.07 -12.20 -5.66
C ALA A 170 -6.40 -11.68 -5.09
N LEU A 171 -6.88 -10.52 -5.54
CA LEU A 171 -8.07 -9.86 -5.00
C LEU A 171 -8.97 -9.33 -6.13
N THR A 172 -10.28 -9.46 -5.92
CA THR A 172 -11.34 -8.83 -6.73
C THR A 172 -11.34 -7.30 -6.57
N PRO A 173 -11.92 -6.54 -7.51
CA PRO A 173 -12.10 -5.09 -7.36
C PRO A 173 -12.84 -4.69 -6.08
N GLU A 174 -13.86 -5.47 -5.68
CA GLU A 174 -14.67 -5.23 -4.49
C GLU A 174 -13.85 -5.41 -3.21
N GLN A 175 -13.06 -6.49 -3.13
CA GLN A 175 -12.13 -6.72 -2.02
C GLN A 175 -11.07 -5.61 -1.92
N LYS A 176 -10.52 -5.17 -3.06
CA LYS A 176 -9.56 -4.05 -3.09
C LYS A 176 -10.19 -2.77 -2.56
N LYS A 177 -11.41 -2.45 -3.00
CA LYS A 177 -12.14 -1.28 -2.54
C LYS A 177 -12.38 -1.35 -1.03
N GLU A 178 -12.87 -2.48 -0.51
CA GLU A 178 -13.10 -2.65 0.93
C GLU A 178 -11.84 -2.41 1.74
N LEU A 179 -10.72 -3.05 1.37
CA LEU A 179 -9.44 -2.93 2.06
C LEU A 179 -8.90 -1.49 2.01
N SER A 180 -8.99 -0.83 0.86
CA SER A 180 -8.54 0.56 0.72
C SER A 180 -9.39 1.51 1.56
N ASP A 181 -10.72 1.35 1.55
CA ASP A 181 -11.64 2.16 2.35
C ASP A 181 -11.39 1.98 3.86
N ILE A 182 -11.13 0.75 4.33
CA ILE A 182 -10.74 0.49 5.71
C ILE A 182 -9.44 1.20 6.05
N ALA A 183 -8.39 1.03 5.24
CA ALA A 183 -7.08 1.62 5.50
C ALA A 183 -7.14 3.15 5.57
N GLN A 184 -7.86 3.79 4.65
CA GLN A 184 -8.06 5.25 4.63
C GLN A 184 -8.86 5.76 5.85
N ARG A 185 -9.86 5.01 6.33
CA ARG A 185 -10.60 5.37 7.55
C ARG A 185 -9.70 5.37 8.79
N ILE A 186 -8.79 4.41 8.89
CA ILE A 186 -7.86 4.30 10.03
C ILE A 186 -6.94 5.53 10.10
N VAL A 187 -6.42 5.98 8.94
CA VAL A 187 -5.47 7.10 8.83
C VAL A 187 -6.11 8.41 8.39
N ALA A 188 -7.42 8.57 8.61
CA ALA A 188 -8.12 9.82 8.33
C ALA A 188 -7.44 11.01 9.04
N ASN A 189 -7.62 12.23 8.53
CA ASN A 189 -6.79 13.39 8.87
C ASN A 189 -6.62 13.63 10.38
N GLY A 190 -5.40 13.40 10.89
CA GLY A 190 -5.02 13.53 12.31
C GLY A 190 -5.35 12.33 13.20
N LYS A 191 -6.10 11.34 12.70
CA LYS A 191 -6.39 10.14 13.46
C LYS A 191 -5.20 9.18 13.46
N GLY A 192 -5.00 8.51 14.59
CA GLY A 192 -4.03 7.42 14.73
C GLY A 192 -4.66 6.17 15.33
N ILE A 193 -3.80 5.28 15.81
CA ILE A 193 -4.17 3.97 16.33
C ILE A 193 -3.79 3.86 17.80
N LEU A 194 -4.73 3.43 18.64
CA LEU A 194 -4.42 2.97 19.99
C LEU A 194 -4.02 1.48 19.93
N ALA A 195 -2.77 1.18 20.24
CA ALA A 195 -2.28 -0.19 20.35
C ALA A 195 -2.56 -0.72 21.76
N ALA A 196 -3.70 -1.39 21.93
CA ALA A 196 -4.18 -2.01 23.18
C ALA A 196 -4.09 -3.54 23.13
N ASP A 197 -3.13 -4.06 22.35
CA ASP A 197 -2.89 -5.46 22.03
C ASP A 197 -1.82 -6.15 22.89
N GLU A 198 -1.58 -5.61 24.09
CA GLU A 198 -0.73 -6.23 25.08
C GLU A 198 -1.26 -7.63 25.41
N SER A 199 -0.40 -8.65 25.25
CA SER A 199 -0.70 -9.99 25.75
C SER A 199 -0.83 -9.98 27.27
N VAL A 200 -1.39 -11.04 27.83
CA VAL A 200 -1.56 -11.19 29.29
C VAL A 200 -0.26 -10.92 30.06
N GLY A 201 0.86 -11.48 29.60
CA GLY A 201 2.17 -11.26 30.23
C GLY A 201 2.67 -9.82 30.06
N THR A 202 2.52 -9.23 28.86
CA THR A 202 2.94 -7.84 28.62
C THR A 202 2.12 -6.83 29.42
N MET A 203 0.81 -7.04 29.52
CA MET A 203 -0.05 -6.20 30.35
C MET A 203 0.27 -6.39 31.84
N GLY A 204 0.58 -7.62 32.27
CA GLY A 204 1.06 -7.89 33.63
C GLY A 204 2.29 -7.07 34.02
N ASN A 205 3.30 -6.99 33.14
CA ASN A 205 4.48 -6.15 33.37
C ASN A 205 4.13 -4.66 33.51
N ARG A 206 3.06 -4.19 32.85
CA ARG A 206 2.59 -2.81 32.99
C ARG A 206 1.86 -2.59 34.31
N LEU A 207 0.97 -3.51 34.69
CA LEU A 207 0.24 -3.46 35.96
C LEU A 207 1.18 -3.52 37.16
N GLN A 208 2.24 -4.33 37.09
CA GLN A 208 3.23 -4.43 38.16
C GLN A 208 3.92 -3.08 38.46
N ARG A 209 4.15 -2.23 37.45
CA ARG A 209 4.77 -0.89 37.63
C ARG A 209 3.90 0.03 38.49
N ILE A 210 2.59 -0.16 38.46
CA ILE A 210 1.63 0.58 39.30
C ILE A 210 1.16 -0.23 40.51
N LYS A 211 1.85 -1.35 40.83
CA LYS A 211 1.55 -2.26 41.94
C LYS A 211 0.13 -2.84 41.90
N VAL A 212 -0.38 -3.09 40.69
CA VAL A 212 -1.68 -3.74 40.46
C VAL A 212 -1.47 -5.19 40.06
N GLU A 213 -2.28 -6.10 40.61
CA GLU A 213 -2.22 -7.53 40.29
C GLU A 213 -2.69 -7.81 38.86
N ASN A 214 -2.06 -8.77 38.18
CA ASN A 214 -2.40 -9.17 36.82
C ASN A 214 -3.59 -10.16 36.76
N THR A 215 -4.78 -9.71 37.12
CA THR A 215 -6.03 -10.47 36.98
C THR A 215 -6.74 -10.13 35.67
N GLU A 216 -7.59 -11.05 35.18
CA GLU A 216 -8.44 -10.76 34.00
C GLU A 216 -9.32 -9.52 34.23
N GLU A 217 -9.90 -9.40 35.43
CA GLU A 217 -10.73 -8.26 35.80
C GLU A 217 -9.96 -6.94 35.76
N ASN A 218 -8.73 -6.88 36.29
CA ASN A 218 -7.94 -5.65 36.24
C ASN A 218 -7.57 -5.26 34.80
N ARG A 219 -7.27 -6.25 33.94
CA ARG A 219 -7.04 -5.99 32.50
C ARG A 219 -8.32 -5.47 31.82
N ARG A 220 -9.46 -6.09 32.11
CA ARG A 220 -10.78 -5.71 31.61
C ARG A 220 -11.17 -4.30 32.05
N GLN A 221 -11.03 -3.96 33.33
CA GLN A 221 -11.34 -2.64 33.89
C GLN A 221 -10.52 -1.54 33.22
N PHE A 222 -9.21 -1.73 33.08
CA PHE A 222 -8.37 -0.72 32.44
C PHE A 222 -8.78 -0.50 30.98
N ARG A 223 -9.09 -1.58 30.23
CA ARG A 223 -9.61 -1.48 28.85
C ARG A 223 -10.98 -0.81 28.79
N GLU A 224 -11.89 -1.14 29.71
CA GLU A 224 -13.20 -0.50 29.83
C GLU A 224 -13.04 1.00 30.04
N ILE A 225 -12.15 1.45 30.93
CA ILE A 225 -11.93 2.88 31.18
C ILE A 225 -11.51 3.60 29.89
N LEU A 226 -10.58 3.03 29.11
CA LEU A 226 -10.12 3.62 27.86
C LEU A 226 -11.20 3.63 26.76
N PHE A 227 -12.03 2.59 26.67
CA PHE A 227 -13.02 2.45 25.58
C PHE A 227 -14.35 3.13 25.89
N THR A 228 -14.66 3.37 27.16
CA THR A 228 -15.88 4.07 27.61
C THR A 228 -15.69 5.58 27.78
N VAL A 229 -14.57 6.12 27.30
CA VAL A 229 -14.40 7.57 27.07
C VAL A 229 -15.52 8.06 26.16
N ASP A 230 -15.90 9.34 26.26
CA ASP A 230 -16.93 9.93 25.42
C ASP A 230 -16.58 9.85 23.91
N ASN A 231 -17.53 10.17 23.04
CA ASN A 231 -17.38 9.98 21.60
C ASN A 231 -16.30 10.87 20.96
N SER A 232 -15.74 11.85 21.68
CA SER A 232 -14.61 12.66 21.21
C SER A 232 -13.37 11.82 20.89
N ILE A 233 -13.22 10.61 21.43
CA ILE A 233 -12.10 9.70 21.11
C ILE A 233 -11.97 9.45 19.60
N ASN A 234 -13.08 9.40 18.86
CA ASN A 234 -13.08 9.19 17.40
C ASN A 234 -12.48 10.39 16.62
N GLN A 235 -12.30 11.55 17.25
CA GLN A 235 -11.62 12.68 16.61
C GLN A 235 -10.11 12.47 16.50
N SER A 236 -9.54 11.60 17.35
CA SER A 236 -8.10 11.35 17.45
C SER A 236 -7.72 9.90 17.14
N ILE A 237 -8.63 8.95 17.33
CA ILE A 237 -8.38 7.52 17.15
C ILE A 237 -9.23 7.00 15.98
N GLY A 238 -8.58 6.51 14.93
CA GLY A 238 -9.21 5.88 13.77
C GLY A 238 -9.29 4.36 13.92
N GLY A 239 -8.38 3.75 14.69
CA GLY A 239 -8.40 2.32 14.95
C GLY A 239 -7.88 1.94 16.34
N VAL A 240 -8.30 0.78 16.85
CA VAL A 240 -7.78 0.20 18.09
C VAL A 240 -7.35 -1.24 17.81
N ILE A 241 -6.09 -1.57 18.13
CA ILE A 241 -5.60 -2.95 18.05
C ILE A 241 -5.90 -3.62 19.39
N LEU A 242 -6.59 -4.77 19.35
CA LEU A 242 -6.91 -5.56 20.53
C LEU A 242 -6.06 -6.83 20.61
N PHE A 243 -5.95 -7.36 21.82
CA PHE A 243 -5.53 -8.74 22.04
C PHE A 243 -6.76 -9.67 22.00
N HIS A 244 -6.54 -10.97 21.75
CA HIS A 244 -7.62 -11.97 21.65
C HIS A 244 -8.56 -11.93 22.86
N GLU A 245 -8.02 -11.90 24.09
CA GLU A 245 -8.82 -11.80 25.31
C GLU A 245 -9.77 -10.59 25.28
N THR A 246 -9.23 -9.42 24.93
CA THR A 246 -9.98 -8.15 24.95
C THR A 246 -11.04 -8.06 23.85
N LEU A 247 -10.87 -8.77 22.73
CA LEU A 247 -11.87 -8.81 21.66
C LEU A 247 -13.22 -9.42 22.13
N TYR A 248 -13.16 -10.35 23.09
CA TYR A 248 -14.31 -11.06 23.64
C TYR A 248 -14.72 -10.60 25.04
N GLN A 249 -13.94 -9.70 25.65
CA GLN A 249 -14.30 -9.07 26.91
C GLN A 249 -15.48 -8.10 26.73
N LYS A 250 -16.20 -7.92 27.84
CA LYS A 250 -17.36 -7.05 27.97
C LYS A 250 -17.08 -5.94 28.98
N ASP A 251 -17.76 -4.82 28.80
CA ASP A 251 -17.85 -3.79 29.83
C ASP A 251 -18.72 -4.25 31.01
N SER A 252 -18.81 -3.41 32.05
CA SER A 252 -19.66 -3.66 33.22
C SER A 252 -21.16 -3.76 32.91
N GLN A 253 -21.59 -3.34 31.72
CA GLN A 253 -22.97 -3.39 31.24
C GLN A 253 -23.23 -4.61 30.34
N GLY A 254 -22.25 -5.52 30.18
CA GLY A 254 -22.37 -6.74 29.39
C GLY A 254 -22.17 -6.56 27.88
N LYS A 255 -21.71 -5.38 27.44
CA LYS A 255 -21.48 -5.05 26.03
C LYS A 255 -20.05 -5.35 25.62
N LEU A 256 -19.88 -6.01 24.48
CA LEU A 256 -18.56 -6.34 23.94
C LEU A 256 -17.77 -5.08 23.59
N PHE A 257 -16.49 -5.02 23.96
CA PHE A 257 -15.65 -3.85 23.68
C PHE A 257 -15.58 -3.49 22.20
N ARG A 258 -15.52 -4.49 21.31
CA ARG A 258 -15.56 -4.27 19.86
C ARG A 258 -16.82 -3.54 19.38
N ASN A 259 -17.97 -3.77 20.02
CA ASN A 259 -19.22 -3.10 19.67
C ASN A 259 -19.20 -1.64 20.14
N ILE A 260 -18.67 -1.38 21.34
CA ILE A 260 -18.49 -0.01 21.87
C ILE A 260 -17.61 0.82 20.93
N LEU A 261 -16.49 0.24 20.46
CA LEU A 261 -15.58 0.91 19.53
C LEU A 261 -16.24 1.18 18.18
N LYS A 262 -16.97 0.19 17.63
CA LYS A 262 -17.68 0.36 16.35
C LYS A 262 -18.76 1.43 16.38
N GLU A 263 -19.53 1.49 17.46
CA GLU A 263 -20.56 2.53 17.63
C GLU A 263 -19.96 3.93 17.73
N LYS A 264 -18.72 4.04 18.20
CA LYS A 264 -17.95 5.29 18.18
C LYS A 264 -17.35 5.59 16.81
N GLY A 265 -17.50 4.72 15.81
CA GLY A 265 -16.91 4.87 14.49
C GLY A 265 -15.42 4.52 14.42
N ILE A 266 -14.90 3.80 15.41
CA ILE A 266 -13.51 3.36 15.47
C ILE A 266 -13.39 1.97 14.83
N VAL A 267 -12.39 1.81 13.96
CA VAL A 267 -12.10 0.52 13.32
C VAL A 267 -11.47 -0.42 14.35
N VAL A 268 -11.91 -1.68 14.38
CA VAL A 268 -11.40 -2.69 15.32
C VAL A 268 -10.33 -3.54 14.64
N GLY A 269 -9.18 -3.68 15.30
CA GLY A 269 -8.06 -4.49 14.85
C GLY A 269 -7.67 -5.58 15.84
N ILE A 270 -6.90 -6.56 15.37
CA ILE A 270 -6.46 -7.71 16.18
C ILE A 270 -4.97 -8.00 15.96
N LYS A 271 -4.25 -8.33 17.04
CA LYS A 271 -2.90 -8.88 16.94
C LYS A 271 -2.96 -10.36 16.53
N LEU A 272 -2.25 -10.72 15.46
CA LEU A 272 -2.32 -12.05 14.82
C LEU A 272 -1.07 -12.90 15.02
N ASP A 273 0.08 -12.25 15.26
CA ASP A 273 1.34 -12.90 15.55
C ASP A 273 1.30 -13.67 16.88
N GLN A 274 2.03 -14.79 16.93
CA GLN A 274 2.14 -15.67 18.11
C GLN A 274 3.52 -15.57 18.80
N GLY A 275 4.32 -14.57 18.42
CA GLY A 275 5.55 -14.22 19.09
C GLY A 275 6.83 -14.63 18.40
N GLY A 276 7.95 -14.18 18.98
CA GLY A 276 9.27 -14.36 18.41
C GLY A 276 9.84 -15.74 18.71
N ALA A 277 10.54 -16.31 17.73
CA ALA A 277 11.35 -17.51 17.87
C ALA A 277 12.79 -17.22 17.44
N PRO A 278 13.80 -17.78 18.13
CA PRO A 278 15.19 -17.53 17.79
C PRO A 278 15.55 -18.13 16.41
N LEU A 279 16.38 -17.42 15.65
CA LEU A 279 16.97 -17.93 14.42
C LEU A 279 18.28 -18.66 14.72
N ALA A 280 18.31 -19.97 14.49
CA ALA A 280 19.51 -20.77 14.69
C ALA A 280 20.66 -20.28 13.80
N GLY A 281 21.88 -20.27 14.35
CA GLY A 281 23.06 -19.77 13.65
C GLY A 281 23.18 -18.24 13.60
N THR A 282 22.33 -17.50 14.30
CA THR A 282 22.39 -16.03 14.38
C THR A 282 22.73 -15.53 15.78
N ASN A 283 23.20 -14.29 15.88
CA ASN A 283 23.45 -13.64 17.16
C ASN A 283 22.13 -13.11 17.75
N LYS A 284 21.40 -13.97 18.47
CA LYS A 284 20.18 -13.61 19.21
C LYS A 284 19.12 -12.90 18.34
N GLU A 285 19.06 -13.21 17.05
CA GLU A 285 18.03 -12.68 16.15
C GLU A 285 16.79 -13.57 16.17
N THR A 286 15.66 -13.03 15.73
CA THR A 286 14.37 -13.70 15.81
C THR A 286 13.60 -13.65 14.50
N THR A 287 12.80 -14.70 14.24
CA THR A 287 11.64 -14.65 13.33
C THR A 287 10.36 -14.64 14.16
N ILE A 288 9.19 -14.51 13.53
CA ILE A 288 7.90 -14.43 14.19
C ILE A 288 7.01 -15.59 13.75
N GLN A 289 6.33 -16.20 14.71
CA GLN A 289 5.46 -17.34 14.51
C GLN A 289 3.98 -16.93 14.35
N GLY A 290 3.17 -17.87 13.84
CA GLY A 290 1.72 -17.77 13.80
C GLY A 290 1.08 -17.90 12.42
N LEU A 291 1.82 -18.30 11.37
CA LEU A 291 1.24 -18.45 10.04
C LEU A 291 0.30 -19.67 9.96
N ASP A 292 0.56 -20.69 10.78
CA ASP A 292 -0.26 -21.90 10.86
C ASP A 292 -1.68 -21.55 11.33
N GLY A 293 -2.68 -21.96 10.53
CA GLY A 293 -4.09 -21.66 10.78
C GLY A 293 -4.45 -20.17 10.71
N LEU A 294 -3.57 -19.30 10.17
CA LEU A 294 -3.82 -17.85 10.15
C LEU A 294 -5.05 -17.49 9.30
N SER A 295 -5.28 -18.17 8.18
CA SER A 295 -6.42 -17.87 7.30
C SER A 295 -7.75 -18.08 8.02
N GLU A 296 -7.90 -19.22 8.71
CA GLU A 296 -9.07 -19.58 9.49
C GLU A 296 -9.29 -18.59 10.64
N ARG A 297 -8.21 -18.20 11.32
CA ARG A 297 -8.26 -17.18 12.38
C ARG A 297 -8.70 -15.83 11.81
N CYS A 298 -8.15 -15.39 10.68
CA CYS A 298 -8.54 -14.13 10.03
C CYS A 298 -10.02 -14.14 9.62
N ALA A 299 -10.49 -15.23 8.99
CA ALA A 299 -11.90 -15.40 8.62
C ALA A 299 -12.82 -15.31 9.84
N GLN A 300 -12.44 -15.96 10.95
CA GLN A 300 -13.19 -15.90 12.20
C GLN A 300 -13.22 -14.47 12.77
N TYR A 301 -12.06 -13.81 12.86
CA TYR A 301 -12.00 -12.43 13.35
C TYR A 301 -12.78 -11.46 12.48
N LYS A 302 -12.79 -11.64 11.16
CA LYS A 302 -13.62 -10.83 10.25
C LYS A 302 -15.11 -10.99 10.58
N LYS A 303 -15.58 -12.23 10.80
CA LYS A 303 -16.96 -12.51 11.27
C LYS A 303 -17.26 -11.87 12.63
N ASP A 304 -16.27 -11.87 13.52
CA ASP A 304 -16.38 -11.23 14.83
C ASP A 304 -16.28 -9.69 14.76
N GLY A 305 -16.10 -9.13 13.56
CA GLY A 305 -16.15 -7.70 13.32
C GLY A 305 -14.80 -6.99 13.37
N VAL A 306 -13.69 -7.70 13.23
CA VAL A 306 -12.38 -7.11 13.04
C VAL A 306 -12.18 -6.73 11.57
N ASP A 307 -11.56 -5.59 11.30
CA ASP A 307 -11.30 -5.09 9.94
C ASP A 307 -9.81 -4.95 9.60
N PHE A 308 -8.92 -5.04 10.59
CA PHE A 308 -7.48 -5.02 10.35
C PHE A 308 -6.68 -5.92 11.29
N GLY A 309 -5.55 -6.41 10.79
CA GLY A 309 -4.60 -7.22 11.52
C GLY A 309 -3.35 -6.44 11.90
N LYS A 310 -2.62 -6.92 12.90
CA LYS A 310 -1.26 -6.46 13.20
C LYS A 310 -0.32 -7.64 13.42
N TRP A 311 0.88 -7.54 12.86
CA TRP A 311 1.96 -8.51 13.01
C TRP A 311 3.30 -7.82 13.19
N ARG A 312 3.95 -8.06 14.34
CA ARG A 312 5.21 -7.41 14.72
C ARG A 312 6.41 -8.32 14.48
N ALA A 313 7.28 -7.92 13.54
CA ALA A 313 8.65 -8.40 13.40
C ALA A 313 9.61 -7.54 14.23
N VAL A 314 10.70 -8.18 14.70
CA VAL A 314 11.70 -7.54 15.58
C VAL A 314 13.07 -7.76 14.99
N LEU A 315 13.75 -6.66 14.68
CA LEU A 315 15.13 -6.65 14.21
C LEU A 315 15.97 -5.80 15.15
N ARG A 316 17.25 -6.14 15.29
CA ARG A 316 18.17 -5.52 16.24
C ARG A 316 19.39 -4.99 15.51
N ILE A 317 19.85 -3.83 15.94
CA ILE A 317 21.16 -3.28 15.58
C ILE A 317 22.16 -3.69 16.66
N ALA A 318 23.17 -4.45 16.26
CA ALA A 318 24.29 -4.88 17.10
C ALA A 318 25.46 -5.29 16.22
N ASP A 319 26.57 -5.76 16.81
CA ASP A 319 27.65 -6.35 16.02
C ASP A 319 27.11 -7.49 15.12
N GLN A 320 27.32 -7.33 13.81
CA GLN A 320 26.83 -8.21 12.74
C GLN A 320 25.30 -8.39 12.67
N CYS A 321 24.51 -7.48 13.25
CA CYS A 321 23.04 -7.49 13.21
C CYS A 321 22.47 -6.16 12.67
N PRO A 322 21.36 -6.18 11.91
CA PRO A 322 20.63 -7.37 11.51
C PRO A 322 21.32 -8.13 10.37
N SER A 323 21.35 -9.46 10.46
CA SER A 323 21.92 -10.29 9.39
C SER A 323 21.01 -10.33 8.17
N SER A 324 21.58 -10.71 7.01
CA SER A 324 20.79 -10.91 5.79
C SER A 324 19.68 -11.95 5.98
N LEU A 325 19.95 -13.01 6.76
CA LEU A 325 18.98 -14.04 7.10
C LEU A 325 17.80 -13.46 7.89
N ALA A 326 18.06 -12.70 8.95
CA ALA A 326 17.01 -12.12 9.78
C ALA A 326 16.14 -11.12 9.00
N ILE A 327 16.74 -10.32 8.11
CA ILE A 327 15.99 -9.39 7.25
C ILE A 327 15.07 -10.16 6.29
N GLN A 328 15.62 -11.13 5.56
CA GLN A 328 14.87 -11.89 4.55
C GLN A 328 13.72 -12.69 5.17
N GLU A 329 13.98 -13.37 6.29
CA GLU A 329 13.00 -14.20 6.98
C GLU A 329 11.84 -13.37 7.54
N ASN A 330 12.12 -12.25 8.22
CA ASN A 330 11.07 -11.38 8.73
C ASN A 330 10.28 -10.69 7.61
N ALA A 331 10.95 -10.26 6.53
CA ALA A 331 10.28 -9.68 5.36
C ALA A 331 9.33 -10.70 4.69
N ASN A 332 9.79 -11.93 4.48
CA ASN A 332 8.98 -12.99 3.88
C ASN A 332 7.78 -13.36 4.77
N THR A 333 7.97 -13.48 6.09
CA THR A 333 6.89 -13.77 7.04
C THR A 333 5.85 -12.65 7.09
N LEU A 334 6.28 -11.38 7.09
CA LEU A 334 5.37 -10.22 7.00
C LEU A 334 4.57 -10.23 5.70
N ALA A 335 5.18 -10.60 4.57
CA ALA A 335 4.51 -10.66 3.28
C ALA A 335 3.46 -11.79 3.21
N ARG A 336 3.81 -12.98 3.73
CA ARG A 336 2.88 -14.12 3.89
C ARG A 336 1.67 -13.73 4.74
N TYR A 337 1.92 -13.12 5.90
CA TYR A 337 0.88 -12.62 6.79
C TYR A 337 -0.03 -11.60 6.09
N ALA A 338 0.55 -10.62 5.39
CA ALA A 338 -0.21 -9.57 4.72
C ALA A 338 -1.12 -10.13 3.62
N SER A 339 -0.59 -11.07 2.82
CA SER A 339 -1.37 -11.75 1.77
C SER A 339 -2.56 -12.51 2.37
N ILE A 340 -2.35 -13.30 3.44
CA ILE A 340 -3.42 -14.05 4.12
C ILE A 340 -4.48 -13.13 4.73
N CYS A 341 -4.09 -12.00 5.33
CA CYS A 341 -5.03 -11.01 5.85
C CYS A 341 -5.95 -10.46 4.74
N GLN A 342 -5.37 -10.07 3.60
CA GLN A 342 -6.14 -9.49 2.51
C GLN A 342 -7.13 -10.47 1.88
N GLN A 343 -6.75 -11.75 1.75
CA GLN A 343 -7.66 -12.82 1.31
C GLN A 343 -8.91 -12.94 2.19
N ASN A 344 -8.80 -12.56 3.47
CA ASN A 344 -9.86 -12.65 4.47
C ASN A 344 -10.50 -11.29 4.79
N GLY A 345 -10.28 -10.27 3.96
CA GLY A 345 -10.91 -8.95 4.13
C GLY A 345 -10.37 -8.15 5.33
N LEU A 346 -9.14 -8.43 5.77
CA LEU A 346 -8.45 -7.68 6.82
C LEU A 346 -7.32 -6.84 6.22
N VAL A 347 -7.25 -5.55 6.58
CA VAL A 347 -6.10 -4.69 6.26
C VAL A 347 -4.91 -5.12 7.12
N PRO A 348 -3.76 -5.54 6.56
CA PRO A 348 -2.59 -5.87 7.36
C PRO A 348 -1.81 -4.60 7.74
N ILE A 349 -1.61 -4.39 9.04
CA ILE A 349 -0.52 -3.54 9.54
C ILE A 349 0.76 -4.36 9.53
N VAL A 350 1.73 -3.92 8.72
CA VAL A 350 3.06 -4.51 8.57
C VAL A 350 4.00 -3.78 9.52
N GLU A 351 4.49 -4.46 10.56
CA GLU A 351 5.33 -3.84 11.61
C GLU A 351 6.74 -4.47 11.65
N PRO A 352 7.69 -3.98 10.84
CA PRO A 352 9.10 -4.32 10.96
C PRO A 352 9.77 -3.36 11.96
N GLU A 353 9.80 -3.72 13.24
CA GLU A 353 10.43 -2.88 14.27
C GLU A 353 11.93 -3.14 14.34
N VAL A 354 12.73 -2.12 14.00
CA VAL A 354 14.14 -2.04 14.40
C VAL A 354 14.19 -1.47 15.83
N ILE A 355 14.61 -2.29 16.79
CA ILE A 355 14.59 -1.90 18.21
C ILE A 355 15.72 -0.90 18.52
N PRO A 356 15.49 0.06 19.44
CA PRO A 356 16.47 1.09 19.76
C PRO A 356 17.58 0.61 20.71
N ASP A 357 17.65 -0.68 21.05
CA ASP A 357 18.72 -1.22 21.90
C ASP A 357 20.09 -1.04 21.23
N GLY A 358 21.09 -0.59 22.01
CA GLY A 358 22.46 -0.35 21.55
C GLY A 358 22.88 1.12 21.65
N ASP A 359 24.11 1.39 21.21
CA ASP A 359 24.80 2.69 21.24
C ASP A 359 24.98 3.32 19.85
N HIS A 360 24.41 2.69 18.82
CA HIS A 360 24.44 3.14 17.43
C HIS A 360 23.91 4.57 17.26
N ASP A 361 24.45 5.29 16.28
CA ASP A 361 24.04 6.65 15.95
C ASP A 361 22.76 6.69 15.09
N LEU A 362 22.30 7.90 14.78
CA LEU A 362 21.07 8.12 14.02
C LEU A 362 21.24 7.63 12.57
N GLU A 363 22.41 7.89 12.00
CA GLU A 363 22.79 7.57 10.64
C GLU A 363 22.82 6.05 10.41
N HIS A 364 23.33 5.28 11.37
CA HIS A 364 23.31 3.83 11.32
C HIS A 364 21.90 3.26 11.46
N CYS A 365 21.06 3.82 12.34
CA CYS A 365 19.64 3.45 12.40
C CYS A 365 18.92 3.73 11.08
N GLN A 366 19.23 4.85 10.43
CA GLN A 366 18.69 5.19 9.12
C GLN A 366 19.08 4.16 8.07
N TYR A 367 20.37 3.81 7.99
CA TYR A 367 20.88 2.80 7.07
C TYR A 367 20.17 1.46 7.24
N VAL A 368 20.06 0.97 8.48
CA VAL A 368 19.40 -0.31 8.76
C VAL A 368 17.91 -0.25 8.43
N THR A 369 17.23 0.84 8.79
CA THR A 369 15.81 1.03 8.47
C THR A 369 15.57 1.00 6.96
N GLU A 370 16.43 1.65 6.16
CA GLU A 370 16.35 1.61 4.70
C GLU A 370 16.53 0.18 4.15
N LYS A 371 17.50 -0.58 4.65
CA LYS A 371 17.73 -1.98 4.23
C LYS A 371 16.54 -2.89 4.56
N VAL A 372 15.99 -2.75 5.76
CA VAL A 372 14.84 -3.53 6.22
C VAL A 372 13.60 -3.21 5.39
N LEU A 373 13.27 -1.92 5.23
CA LEU A 373 12.07 -1.52 4.49
C LEU A 373 12.15 -1.88 3.01
N ALA A 374 13.32 -1.76 2.37
CA ALA A 374 13.50 -2.21 1.00
C ALA A 374 13.22 -3.71 0.83
N ALA A 375 13.73 -4.55 1.75
CA ALA A 375 13.46 -5.98 1.74
C ALA A 375 11.98 -6.30 2.00
N VAL A 376 11.34 -5.59 2.93
CA VAL A 376 9.91 -5.75 3.24
C VAL A 376 9.05 -5.44 2.01
N TYR A 377 9.25 -4.29 1.34
CA TYR A 377 8.42 -3.95 0.17
C TYR A 377 8.70 -4.83 -1.04
N LYS A 378 9.94 -5.33 -1.21
CA LYS A 378 10.22 -6.36 -2.21
C LYS A 378 9.43 -7.64 -1.92
N ALA A 379 9.45 -8.12 -0.67
CA ALA A 379 8.69 -9.30 -0.27
C ALA A 379 7.17 -9.10 -0.41
N LEU A 380 6.63 -7.95 -0.01
CA LEU A 380 5.21 -7.62 -0.19
C LEU A 380 4.80 -7.69 -1.67
N ASN A 381 5.65 -7.15 -2.56
CA ASN A 381 5.42 -7.23 -4.01
C ASN A 381 5.48 -8.67 -4.53
N ASP A 382 6.47 -9.46 -4.09
CA ASP A 382 6.62 -10.87 -4.50
C ASP A 382 5.43 -11.74 -4.07
N HIS A 383 4.79 -11.41 -2.95
CA HIS A 383 3.59 -12.07 -2.44
C HIS A 383 2.28 -11.43 -2.92
N HIS A 384 2.35 -10.54 -3.93
CA HIS A 384 1.22 -9.91 -4.59
C HIS A 384 0.31 -9.09 -3.66
N VAL A 385 0.88 -8.52 -2.59
CA VAL A 385 0.13 -7.74 -1.61
C VAL A 385 -0.33 -6.42 -2.23
N TYR A 386 -1.61 -6.10 -2.06
CA TYR A 386 -2.22 -4.87 -2.55
C TYR A 386 -1.93 -3.70 -1.60
N LEU A 387 -0.97 -2.85 -1.95
CA LEU A 387 -0.40 -1.84 -1.03
C LEU A 387 -1.41 -0.78 -0.55
N GLU A 388 -2.36 -0.39 -1.40
CA GLU A 388 -3.40 0.58 -1.07
C GLU A 388 -4.37 0.07 0.03
N GLY A 389 -4.37 -1.24 0.27
CA GLY A 389 -5.09 -1.91 1.34
C GLY A 389 -4.17 -2.41 2.46
N THR A 390 -3.05 -1.73 2.72
CA THR A 390 -2.09 -2.02 3.81
C THR A 390 -1.83 -0.78 4.66
N LEU A 391 -1.18 -0.96 5.82
CA LEU A 391 -0.57 0.14 6.57
C LEU A 391 0.83 -0.29 7.04
N LEU A 392 1.78 0.65 7.07
CA LEU A 392 3.12 0.40 7.63
C LEU A 392 3.18 0.90 9.06
N LYS A 393 3.77 0.13 9.96
CA LYS A 393 4.07 0.54 11.34
C LYS A 393 5.57 0.36 11.62
N PRO A 394 6.42 1.29 11.19
CA PRO A 394 7.85 1.21 11.41
C PRO A 394 8.22 1.88 12.73
N ASN A 395 9.45 1.65 13.20
CA ASN A 395 10.11 2.56 14.13
C ASN A 395 10.34 3.94 13.48
N MET A 396 10.39 4.99 14.30
CA MET A 396 11.06 6.22 13.88
C MET A 396 12.57 5.96 13.80
N VAL A 397 13.28 6.72 12.96
CA VAL A 397 14.74 6.63 12.89
C VAL A 397 15.30 7.46 14.03
N THR A 398 15.79 6.78 15.06
CA THR A 398 16.38 7.38 16.27
C THR A 398 17.72 6.72 16.57
N ALA A 399 18.62 7.44 17.22
CA ALA A 399 19.82 6.82 17.76
C ALA A 399 19.47 5.76 18.82
N GLY A 400 20.42 4.84 19.04
CA GLY A 400 20.31 3.82 20.06
C GLY A 400 20.14 4.41 21.46
N HIS A 401 19.47 3.69 22.34
CA HIS A 401 19.14 4.16 23.68
C HIS A 401 20.40 4.52 24.50
N ALA A 402 21.50 3.78 24.30
CA ALA A 402 22.79 4.03 24.94
C ALA A 402 23.67 5.04 24.18
N CYS A 403 23.20 5.61 23.07
CA CYS A 403 23.96 6.59 22.30
C CYS A 403 24.18 7.87 23.13
N THR A 404 25.44 8.30 23.19
CA THR A 404 25.86 9.50 23.91
C THR A 404 25.50 10.78 23.15
N LYS A 405 25.53 10.75 21.80
CA LYS A 405 25.11 11.85 20.94
C LYS A 405 23.59 12.00 21.00
N LYS A 406 23.11 13.21 21.30
CA LYS A 406 21.69 13.55 21.30
C LYS A 406 21.30 14.21 19.99
N TYR A 407 20.07 13.94 19.57
CA TYR A 407 19.52 14.43 18.31
C TYR A 407 18.22 15.15 18.58
N THR A 408 17.97 16.22 17.84
CA THR A 408 16.73 16.99 17.94
C THR A 408 15.59 16.27 17.21
N PRO A 409 14.32 16.59 17.52
CA PRO A 409 13.17 16.08 16.78
C PRO A 409 13.24 16.34 15.27
N GLU A 410 13.82 17.46 14.84
CA GLU A 410 14.00 17.81 13.43
C GLU A 410 15.01 16.90 12.73
N GLN A 411 16.09 16.51 13.43
CA GLN A 411 17.06 15.55 12.90
C GLN A 411 16.45 14.15 12.77
N VAL A 412 15.71 13.71 13.80
CA VAL A 412 14.92 12.46 13.77
C VAL A 412 13.92 12.49 12.62
N ALA A 413 13.22 13.61 12.43
CA ALA A 413 12.25 13.79 11.36
C ALA A 413 12.89 13.71 9.98
N MET A 414 14.01 14.40 9.75
CA MET A 414 14.72 14.38 8.49
C MET A 414 15.21 12.97 8.14
N ALA A 415 15.83 12.28 9.10
CA ALA A 415 16.32 10.90 8.91
C ALA A 415 15.16 9.93 8.63
N THR A 416 14.06 10.04 9.40
CA THR A 416 12.88 9.19 9.25
C THR A 416 12.22 9.40 7.90
N VAL A 417 11.89 10.64 7.52
CA VAL A 417 11.21 10.91 6.25
C VAL A 417 12.10 10.57 5.06
N THR A 418 13.42 10.77 5.16
CA THR A 418 14.37 10.35 4.11
C THR A 418 14.37 8.84 3.91
N ALA A 419 14.45 8.04 5.00
CA ALA A 419 14.42 6.59 4.92
C ALA A 419 13.12 6.07 4.29
N LEU A 420 11.97 6.67 4.66
CA LEU A 420 10.67 6.32 4.09
C LEU A 420 10.60 6.70 2.61
N HIS A 421 11.03 7.91 2.25
CA HIS A 421 11.04 8.40 0.86
C HIS A 421 11.90 7.51 -0.07
N ARG A 422 12.96 6.90 0.45
CA ARG A 422 13.83 6.00 -0.31
C ARG A 422 13.28 4.58 -0.51
N THR A 423 12.28 4.17 0.25
CA THR A 423 11.93 2.73 0.37
C THR A 423 10.45 2.40 0.28
N VAL A 424 9.57 3.32 0.69
CA VAL A 424 8.13 3.08 0.73
C VAL A 424 7.50 3.50 -0.61
N PRO A 425 6.67 2.66 -1.27
CA PRO A 425 5.92 3.08 -2.45
C PRO A 425 4.78 4.04 -2.11
N ALA A 426 4.53 5.04 -2.98
CA ALA A 426 3.47 6.04 -2.80
C ALA A 426 2.04 5.47 -2.65
N ALA A 427 1.81 4.22 -3.08
CA ALA A 427 0.52 3.54 -2.99
C ALA A 427 0.07 3.22 -1.55
N VAL A 428 0.98 3.16 -0.58
CA VAL A 428 0.63 2.87 0.82
C VAL A 428 -0.19 4.03 1.39
N PRO A 429 -1.40 3.84 1.95
CA PRO A 429 -2.23 4.97 2.35
C PRO A 429 -1.69 5.73 3.57
N GLY A 430 -1.01 5.02 4.49
CA GLY A 430 -0.46 5.65 5.68
C GLY A 430 0.58 4.83 6.42
N ILE A 431 1.37 5.56 7.20
CA ILE A 431 2.47 5.07 8.04
C ILE A 431 2.12 5.47 9.48
N CYS A 432 1.90 4.47 10.34
CA CYS A 432 1.48 4.66 11.72
C CYS A 432 2.62 4.26 12.66
N PHE A 433 3.49 5.20 13.03
CA PHE A 433 4.71 4.91 13.80
C PHE A 433 4.43 4.22 15.12
N LEU A 434 5.25 3.24 15.48
CA LEU A 434 5.33 2.75 16.85
C LEU A 434 6.13 3.74 17.72
N SER A 435 5.80 3.82 19.01
CA SER A 435 6.50 4.74 19.93
C SER A 435 7.82 4.17 20.44
N GLY A 436 8.07 2.88 20.28
CA GLY A 436 9.25 2.22 20.85
C GLY A 436 9.37 2.53 22.34
N GLY A 437 10.60 2.76 22.80
CA GLY A 437 10.92 3.14 24.19
C GLY A 437 10.78 4.64 24.52
N MET A 438 10.32 5.47 23.59
CA MET A 438 10.23 6.92 23.80
C MET A 438 9.26 7.27 24.94
N SER A 439 9.50 8.40 25.60
CA SER A 439 8.50 9.01 26.48
C SER A 439 7.25 9.38 25.69
N GLU A 440 6.13 9.64 26.38
CA GLU A 440 4.92 10.09 25.69
C GLU A 440 5.20 11.39 24.93
N GLU A 441 5.91 12.33 25.57
CA GLU A 441 6.21 13.63 25.00
C GLU A 441 7.17 13.55 23.80
N ASP A 442 8.26 12.79 23.90
CA ASP A 442 9.22 12.64 22.79
C ASP A 442 8.55 12.02 21.56
N ALA A 443 7.66 11.03 21.76
CA ALA A 443 6.92 10.40 20.68
C ALA A 443 6.00 11.41 19.95
N THR A 444 5.43 12.38 20.66
CA THR A 444 4.60 13.44 20.08
C THR A 444 5.44 14.51 19.39
N LEU A 445 6.54 14.95 20.01
CA LEU A 445 7.47 15.93 19.44
C LEU A 445 8.06 15.41 18.12
N ASN A 446 8.56 14.16 18.11
CA ASN A 446 9.10 13.55 16.91
C ASN A 446 8.05 13.39 15.81
N LEU A 447 6.83 12.95 16.14
CA LEU A 447 5.74 12.84 15.17
C LEU A 447 5.37 14.21 14.56
N ASN A 448 5.34 15.26 15.38
CA ASN A 448 5.06 16.61 14.92
C ASN A 448 6.16 17.10 13.97
N ALA A 449 7.43 16.92 14.35
CA ALA A 449 8.58 17.27 13.52
C ALA A 449 8.58 16.50 12.18
N ILE A 450 8.22 15.20 12.20
CA ILE A 450 8.05 14.37 11.01
C ILE A 450 7.01 14.96 10.05
N ASN A 451 5.87 15.42 10.57
CA ASN A 451 4.82 16.03 9.74
C ASN A 451 5.21 17.43 9.24
N LEU A 452 6.02 18.18 10.00
CA LEU A 452 6.58 19.48 9.62
C LEU A 452 7.79 19.39 8.68
N CYS A 453 8.39 18.21 8.51
CA CYS A 453 9.55 18.00 7.66
C CYS A 453 9.30 18.53 6.23
N PRO A 454 10.22 19.28 5.61
CA PRO A 454 9.98 19.90 4.30
C PRO A 454 9.96 18.93 3.11
N LEU A 455 10.36 17.66 3.31
CA LEU A 455 10.39 16.66 2.24
C LEU A 455 8.97 16.23 1.78
N PRO A 456 8.81 15.79 0.52
CA PRO A 456 7.55 15.21 0.03
C PRO A 456 7.12 13.99 0.85
N LYS A 457 5.83 13.93 1.17
CA LYS A 457 5.21 12.85 1.96
C LYS A 457 3.93 12.40 1.26
N PRO A 458 3.97 11.43 0.34
CA PRO A 458 2.78 10.98 -0.38
C PRO A 458 1.82 10.15 0.51
N TRP A 459 2.23 9.81 1.73
CA TRP A 459 1.47 9.04 2.71
C TRP A 459 0.96 9.91 3.86
N LYS A 460 -0.09 9.45 4.55
CA LYS A 460 -0.43 9.99 5.87
C LYS A 460 0.60 9.50 6.91
N LEU A 461 1.19 10.42 7.67
CA LEU A 461 2.14 10.09 8.74
C LEU A 461 1.46 10.28 10.10
N SER A 462 1.15 9.17 10.77
CA SER A 462 0.37 9.14 12.01
C SER A 462 1.02 8.20 13.03
N PHE A 463 0.30 7.88 14.11
CA PHE A 463 0.79 7.08 15.24
C PHE A 463 0.03 5.75 15.37
N SER A 464 0.73 4.72 15.85
CA SER A 464 0.15 3.50 16.42
C SER A 464 0.81 3.24 17.76
N TYR A 465 0.32 3.93 18.79
CA TYR A 465 0.98 4.01 20.09
C TYR A 465 0.31 3.14 21.14
N GLY A 466 1.13 2.39 21.86
CA GLY A 466 0.73 1.69 23.08
C GLY A 466 1.17 2.51 24.28
N ARG A 467 2.44 2.36 24.68
CA ARG A 467 3.03 3.06 25.83
C ARG A 467 2.85 4.59 25.76
N ALA A 468 3.13 5.20 24.61
CA ALA A 468 3.04 6.66 24.44
C ALA A 468 1.61 7.26 24.47
N LEU A 469 0.57 6.42 24.56
CA LEU A 469 -0.83 6.84 24.77
C LEU A 469 -1.39 6.39 26.13
N GLN A 470 -0.78 5.39 26.77
CA GLN A 470 -1.35 4.73 27.94
C GLN A 470 -0.57 4.96 29.22
N ALA A 471 0.68 5.45 29.19
CA ALA A 471 1.54 5.49 30.38
C ALA A 471 0.98 6.44 31.45
N SER A 472 0.63 7.68 31.07
CA SER A 472 0.01 8.63 32.01
C SER A 472 -1.38 8.17 32.47
N ALA A 473 -2.16 7.55 31.58
CA ALA A 473 -3.46 7.00 31.94
C ALA A 473 -3.34 5.86 32.97
N LEU A 474 -2.40 4.94 32.75
CA LEU A 474 -2.14 3.82 33.66
C LEU A 474 -1.66 4.32 35.03
N ALA A 475 -0.78 5.32 35.05
CA ALA A 475 -0.31 5.95 36.28
C ALA A 475 -1.44 6.67 37.04
N ALA A 476 -2.32 7.38 36.33
CA ALA A 476 -3.49 8.04 36.92
C ALA A 476 -4.49 7.04 37.48
N TRP A 477 -4.69 5.89 36.83
CA TRP A 477 -5.60 4.86 37.29
C TRP A 477 -5.15 4.23 38.61
N GLY A 478 -3.90 3.75 38.67
CA GLY A 478 -3.34 3.12 39.87
C GLY A 478 -4.12 1.91 40.39
N GLY A 479 -4.95 1.28 39.56
CA GLY A 479 -5.81 0.14 39.95
C GLY A 479 -7.05 0.50 40.74
N LYS A 480 -7.40 1.80 40.84
CA LYS A 480 -8.48 2.29 41.69
C LYS A 480 -9.67 2.75 40.86
N ALA A 481 -10.87 2.26 41.18
CA ALA A 481 -12.07 2.57 40.42
C ALA A 481 -12.45 4.07 40.49
N GLU A 482 -12.19 4.72 41.63
CA GLU A 482 -12.43 6.14 41.83
C GLU A 482 -11.63 7.05 40.87
N ASN A 483 -10.50 6.55 40.32
CA ASN A 483 -9.63 7.30 39.42
C ASN A 483 -10.07 7.24 37.94
N LYS A 484 -11.26 6.68 37.64
CA LYS A 484 -11.77 6.54 36.27
C LYS A 484 -11.70 7.87 35.50
N LYS A 485 -12.19 8.96 36.09
CA LYS A 485 -12.23 10.28 35.42
C LYS A 485 -10.82 10.81 35.10
N ALA A 486 -9.92 10.81 36.09
CA ALA A 486 -8.54 11.25 35.91
C ALA A 486 -7.80 10.41 34.85
N THR A 487 -8.09 9.11 34.79
CA THR A 487 -7.53 8.19 33.78
C THR A 487 -7.98 8.55 32.38
N GLN A 488 -9.28 8.80 32.19
CA GLN A 488 -9.86 9.18 30.90
C GLN A 488 -9.35 10.55 30.43
N GLU A 489 -9.24 11.51 31.33
CA GLU A 489 -8.67 12.84 31.05
C GLU A 489 -7.20 12.74 30.61
N ALA A 490 -6.38 11.95 31.32
CA ALA A 490 -4.98 11.72 30.96
C ALA A 490 -4.83 11.05 29.59
N PHE A 491 -5.64 10.02 29.31
CA PHE A 491 -5.67 9.34 28.02
C PHE A 491 -6.09 10.30 26.88
N MET A 492 -7.19 11.05 27.06
CA MET A 492 -7.68 11.95 26.02
C MET A 492 -6.74 13.11 25.77
N LYS A 493 -6.09 13.66 26.81
CA LYS A 493 -5.03 14.65 26.62
C LYS A 493 -3.95 14.12 25.67
N ARG A 494 -3.47 12.88 25.89
CA ARG A 494 -2.48 12.26 24.99
C ARG A 494 -3.02 11.98 23.59
N ALA A 495 -4.27 11.55 23.46
CA ALA A 495 -4.88 11.32 22.16
C ALA A 495 -5.00 12.62 21.33
N VAL A 496 -5.41 13.72 21.96
CA VAL A 496 -5.56 15.03 21.30
C VAL A 496 -4.22 15.61 20.85
N VAL A 497 -3.19 15.58 21.70
CA VAL A 497 -1.87 16.11 21.30
C VAL A 497 -1.22 15.28 20.20
N ASN A 498 -1.39 13.96 20.20
CA ASN A 498 -0.93 13.11 19.10
C ASN A 498 -1.71 13.37 17.80
N CYS A 499 -3.01 13.68 17.89
CA CYS A 499 -3.80 14.12 16.74
C CYS A 499 -3.29 15.45 16.15
N GLN A 500 -2.92 16.40 17.01
CA GLN A 500 -2.29 17.65 16.58
C GLN A 500 -0.91 17.40 15.96
N ALA A 501 -0.10 16.53 16.55
CA ALA A 501 1.22 16.16 16.01
C ALA A 501 1.12 15.47 14.64
N ALA A 502 0.13 14.60 14.44
CA ALA A 502 -0.16 13.98 13.14
C ALA A 502 -0.60 15.00 12.07
N LYS A 503 -0.99 16.22 12.47
CA LYS A 503 -1.30 17.34 11.58
C LYS A 503 -0.16 18.35 11.45
N GLY A 504 0.96 18.18 12.17
CA GLY A 504 2.03 19.17 12.26
C GLY A 504 1.59 20.46 12.99
N GLN A 505 0.62 20.37 13.89
CA GLN A 505 0.00 21.50 14.58
C GLN A 505 0.26 21.50 16.10
N TYR A 506 1.06 20.55 16.59
CA TYR A 506 1.37 20.50 18.01
C TYR A 506 2.40 21.58 18.35
N VAL A 507 2.05 22.43 19.32
CA VAL A 507 2.93 23.46 19.87
C VAL A 507 3.23 23.09 21.31
N HIS A 508 4.51 22.83 21.59
CA HIS A 508 4.95 22.51 22.94
C HIS A 508 5.03 23.78 23.79
N THR A 509 4.23 23.86 24.86
CA THR A 509 4.15 25.05 25.73
C THR A 509 5.13 25.01 26.92
N GLY A 510 6.09 24.08 26.93
CA GLY A 510 7.14 23.99 27.97
C GLY A 510 6.71 23.35 29.30
N SER A 511 5.41 23.04 29.49
CA SER A 511 4.86 22.43 30.70
C SER A 511 4.37 21.00 30.46
N SER A 512 5.30 20.04 30.52
CA SER A 512 4.96 18.60 30.49
C SER A 512 4.89 18.02 31.90
N GLY A 513 3.93 17.13 32.14
CA GLY A 513 3.84 16.42 33.42
C GLY A 513 5.00 15.43 33.58
N ALA A 514 5.45 15.20 34.81
CA ALA A 514 6.58 14.29 35.08
C ALA A 514 6.37 12.86 34.54
N ALA A 515 5.11 12.39 34.46
CA ALA A 515 4.81 11.08 33.90
C ALA A 515 4.97 11.00 32.37
N SER A 516 4.72 12.11 31.65
CA SER A 516 4.78 12.12 30.19
C SER A 516 6.19 12.25 29.63
N THR A 517 7.14 12.73 30.45
CA THR A 517 8.57 12.90 30.07
C THR A 517 9.46 11.72 30.48
N GLN A 518 8.93 10.77 31.26
CA GLN A 518 9.69 9.58 31.65
C GLN A 518 9.95 8.66 30.45
N SER A 519 11.19 8.19 30.32
CA SER A 519 11.54 7.16 29.34
C SER A 519 10.69 5.90 29.57
N LEU A 520 10.09 5.39 28.52
CA LEU A 520 9.28 4.16 28.54
C LEU A 520 10.07 2.95 28.03
N PHE A 521 11.39 3.10 27.87
CA PHE A 521 12.28 2.07 27.38
C PHE A 521 12.34 0.88 28.33
N THR A 522 12.56 -0.29 27.76
CA THR A 522 12.79 -1.53 28.49
C THR A 522 13.76 -2.33 27.63
N ALA A 523 14.94 -2.62 28.17
CA ALA A 523 15.97 -3.33 27.43
C ALA A 523 15.45 -4.69 26.93
N SER A 524 15.75 -5.02 25.68
CA SER A 524 15.34 -6.26 25.02
C SER A 524 13.83 -6.50 25.11
N TYR A 525 13.03 -5.45 24.86
CA TYR A 525 11.58 -5.49 25.01
C TYR A 525 10.93 -6.53 24.08
N THR A 526 10.45 -7.61 24.69
CA THR A 526 9.72 -8.69 24.03
C THR A 526 8.29 -8.75 24.54
N TYR A 527 7.35 -9.05 23.64
CA TYR A 527 6.00 -9.41 24.07
C TYR A 527 6.06 -10.78 24.73
N ILE A 528 5.43 -10.92 25.89
CA ILE A 528 5.42 -12.19 26.62
C ILE A 528 4.20 -12.97 26.15
N TYR A 529 4.42 -14.04 25.40
CA TYR A 529 3.35 -14.92 24.92
C TYR A 529 3.16 -16.04 25.94
N THR A 530 2.07 -15.96 26.70
CA THR A 530 1.61 -17.10 27.50
C THR A 530 0.92 -18.07 26.54
N ASN A 531 1.35 -19.34 26.52
CA ASN A 531 0.93 -20.38 25.58
C ASN A 531 -0.61 -20.39 25.37
N ILE A 532 -1.09 -19.92 24.21
CA ILE A 532 -2.52 -19.92 23.81
C ILE A 532 -2.92 -21.32 23.31
N LYS A 533 -2.30 -22.40 23.80
CA LYS A 533 -2.67 -23.76 23.38
C LYS A 533 -4.04 -24.21 23.89
N ASN A 534 -4.67 -23.48 24.81
CA ASN A 534 -5.91 -23.92 25.48
C ASN A 534 -7.19 -23.16 25.11
N LEU A 535 -7.16 -22.15 24.24
CA LEU A 535 -8.34 -21.31 23.96
C LEU A 535 -9.09 -21.62 22.65
N MET A 536 -8.52 -22.44 21.76
CA MET A 536 -9.27 -23.00 20.62
C MET A 536 -9.47 -24.50 20.82
N LYS A 537 -10.48 -24.87 21.62
CA LYS A 537 -11.07 -26.22 21.57
C LYS A 537 -11.81 -26.35 20.24
N PHE A 538 -11.08 -26.68 19.17
CA PHE A 538 -11.69 -27.24 17.98
C PHE A 538 -12.35 -28.56 18.39
N HIS A 539 -13.68 -28.64 18.31
CA HIS A 539 -14.38 -29.92 18.38
C HIS A 539 -13.96 -30.73 17.15
N THR A 540 -13.02 -31.63 17.35
CA THR A 540 -12.63 -32.64 16.36
C THR A 540 -13.77 -33.65 16.31
N ILE A 541 -14.67 -33.51 15.34
CA ILE A 541 -15.56 -34.60 14.96
C ILE A 541 -14.68 -35.58 14.19
N GLY A 542 -14.23 -36.63 14.87
CA GLY A 542 -13.43 -37.68 14.29
C GLY A 542 -14.19 -38.39 13.17
N ARG A 543 -13.50 -38.57 12.04
CA ARG A 543 -13.56 -39.77 11.20
C ARG A 543 -12.27 -39.85 10.39
N SER A 544 -11.49 -40.87 10.69
CA SER A 544 -10.25 -41.24 10.04
C SER A 544 -10.42 -41.38 8.52
N LEU A 545 -9.55 -40.71 7.76
CA LEU A 545 -9.08 -41.20 6.47
C LEU A 545 -7.58 -40.92 6.39
N CYS A 546 -6.79 -41.95 6.66
CA CYS A 546 -5.35 -41.93 6.49
C CYS A 546 -5.07 -42.27 5.02
N LEU A 547 -4.71 -41.25 4.22
CA LEU A 547 -4.12 -41.46 2.90
C LEU A 547 -2.60 -41.34 3.04
N CYS A 548 -1.93 -42.49 3.08
CA CYS A 548 -0.49 -42.60 2.88
C CYS A 548 -0.14 -42.22 1.44
N PHE A 549 0.64 -41.16 1.24
CA PHE A 549 1.44 -41.02 0.03
C PHE A 549 2.87 -41.43 0.33
N VAL A 550 3.28 -42.49 -0.34
CA VAL A 550 4.65 -43.01 -0.39
C VAL A 550 5.49 -42.02 -1.20
N THR A 551 6.51 -41.43 -0.57
CA THR A 551 7.55 -40.65 -1.22
C THR A 551 8.62 -41.59 -1.76
N LEU A 552 8.88 -41.55 -3.07
CA LEU A 552 10.08 -42.11 -3.68
C LEU A 552 11.04 -40.97 -4.03
N PRO A 553 12.35 -41.10 -3.74
CA PRO A 553 13.32 -40.03 -3.94
C PRO A 553 13.92 -40.09 -5.35
N PHE A 554 14.07 -38.96 -6.03
CA PHE A 554 14.99 -38.88 -7.17
C PHE A 554 15.78 -37.56 -7.19
N LYS A 555 17.03 -37.72 -6.75
CA LYS A 555 18.30 -37.15 -7.22
C LYS A 555 18.35 -35.75 -7.85
N SER A 556 19.20 -34.96 -7.21
CA SER A 556 20.10 -33.93 -7.72
C SER A 556 20.35 -33.90 -9.24
N LEU A 557 20.31 -32.70 -9.78
CA LEU A 557 21.26 -32.29 -10.81
C LEU A 557 21.62 -30.82 -10.63
N ASN A 558 22.93 -30.62 -10.48
CA ASN A 558 23.64 -29.36 -10.42
C ASN A 558 23.56 -28.60 -11.76
N THR A 559 23.92 -27.31 -11.64
CA THR A 559 24.81 -26.53 -12.52
C THR A 559 24.30 -25.82 -13.77
N TYR A 560 24.64 -24.51 -13.80
CA TYR A 560 24.82 -23.52 -14.90
C TYR A 560 23.56 -23.21 -15.73
N PHE A 561 23.02 -21.98 -15.80
CA PHE A 561 23.58 -20.63 -15.86
C PHE A 561 22.68 -19.62 -15.14
#